data_AF-A0A8T4YH31-F1
#
_entry.id   AF-A0A8T4YH31-F1
#
_cell.length_a   1.000
_cell.length_b   1.000
_cell.length_c   1.000
_cell.angle_alpha   90.00
_cell.angle_beta   90.00
_cell.angle_gamma   90.00
#
_symmetry.space_group_name_H-M   'P 1'
#
loop_
_entity.id
_entity.type
_entity.pdbx_description
1 polymer ?
#
loop_
_entity_poly.entity_id
_entity_poly.type
_entity_poly.pdbx_seq_one_letter_code
_entity_poly.pdbx_strand_id
1 'polypeptide(L)'
;MKKVKEANQQLALLEAALYATGRPVDIESLKKILKTRSEKKVFTLIKKLRERYEQRESPLEVKELGKKVVLQLNNQYTKLVRKIMNRPLLSIGPLKTLSYIAYNQPVFQTRIVSERGIHVYSQLRLLEEKGLITRERGQGNEIIVKTTPYFAEYFGFNEDPVKTRLQLHKIFTELKITKIDNGNGHIRQDIFANEGDLLNLEQLDLANPGDWLTDRLPNYPSPPDHGSD
;
A
#
# COMPACT_ATOMS: atom_id res chain seq x y z
N MET A 1 -33.64 26.04 13.31
CA MET A 1 -32.72 26.43 12.20
C MET A 1 -31.23 26.41 12.56
N LYS A 2 -30.77 27.03 13.67
CA LYS A 2 -29.34 27.03 14.08
C LYS A 2 -28.70 25.62 14.19
N LYS A 3 -29.32 24.68 14.91
CA LYS A 3 -28.80 23.30 15.09
C LYS A 3 -28.62 22.53 13.77
N VAL A 4 -29.52 22.73 12.80
CA VAL A 4 -29.45 22.06 11.49
C VAL A 4 -28.27 22.60 10.68
N LYS A 5 -28.08 23.93 10.72
CA LYS A 5 -26.95 24.60 10.05
C LYS A 5 -25.60 24.15 10.63
N GLU A 6 -25.52 24.04 11.94
CA GLU A 6 -24.33 23.57 12.65
C GLU A 6 -24.01 22.10 12.34
N ALA A 7 -25.01 21.21 12.35
CA ALA A 7 -24.83 19.80 11.98
C ALA A 7 -24.36 19.65 10.52
N ASN A 8 -24.89 20.45 9.60
CA ASN A 8 -24.44 20.48 8.22
C ASN A 8 -23.00 20.97 8.08
N GLN A 9 -22.58 21.93 8.92
CA GLN A 9 -21.21 22.44 8.91
C GLN A 9 -20.21 21.42 9.46
N GLN A 10 -20.58 20.63 10.47
CA GLN A 10 -19.73 19.54 10.95
C GLN A 10 -19.58 18.41 9.91
N LEU A 11 -20.65 18.10 9.16
CA LEU A 11 -20.56 17.15 8.04
C LEU A 11 -19.65 17.66 6.92
N ALA A 12 -19.80 18.93 6.54
CA ALA A 12 -18.94 19.55 5.53
C ALA A 12 -17.46 19.57 5.97
N LEU A 13 -17.20 19.80 7.26
CA LEU A 13 -15.85 19.77 7.82
C LEU A 13 -15.25 18.36 7.82
N LEU A 14 -16.06 17.33 8.16
CA LEU A 14 -15.64 15.92 8.08
C LEU A 14 -15.31 15.54 6.64
N GLU A 15 -16.17 15.89 5.70
CA GLU A 15 -15.97 15.64 4.26
C GLU A 15 -14.72 16.32 3.75
N ALA A 16 -14.52 17.61 4.07
CA ALA A 16 -13.32 18.36 3.72
C ALA A 16 -12.05 17.71 4.30
N ALA A 17 -12.10 17.23 5.54
CA ALA A 17 -10.97 16.55 6.16
C ALA A 17 -10.61 15.25 5.43
N LEU A 18 -11.60 14.40 5.16
CA LEU A 18 -11.38 13.11 4.47
C LEU A 18 -10.93 13.32 3.01
N TYR A 19 -11.49 14.31 2.33
CA TYR A 19 -11.09 14.66 0.96
C TYR A 19 -9.65 15.19 0.91
N ALA A 20 -9.32 16.14 1.78
CA ALA A 20 -8.00 16.78 1.78
C ALA A 20 -6.87 15.81 2.17
N THR A 21 -7.14 14.81 3.02
CA THR A 21 -6.11 13.83 3.39
C THR A 21 -5.85 12.80 2.29
N GLY A 22 -6.86 12.43 1.50
CA GLY A 22 -6.74 11.41 0.46
C GLY A 22 -6.29 10.03 0.95
N ARG A 23 -6.31 9.79 2.27
CA ARG A 23 -5.84 8.58 2.94
C ARG A 23 -6.70 8.27 4.18
N PRO A 24 -6.68 7.02 4.68
CA PRO A 24 -7.40 6.67 5.90
C PRO A 24 -6.97 7.54 7.09
N VAL A 25 -7.94 8.15 7.77
CA VAL A 25 -7.75 9.04 8.93
C VAL A 25 -8.25 8.35 10.19
N ASP A 26 -7.48 8.40 11.27
CA ASP A 26 -7.90 7.84 12.54
C ASP A 26 -9.03 8.66 13.21
N ILE A 27 -9.84 7.99 14.02
CA ILE A 27 -10.94 8.64 14.75
C ILE A 27 -10.42 9.76 15.67
N GLU A 28 -9.22 9.62 16.24
CA GLU A 28 -8.64 10.63 17.13
C GLU A 28 -8.29 11.94 16.40
N SER A 29 -7.79 11.90 15.17
CA SER A 29 -7.57 13.12 14.38
C SER A 29 -8.89 13.75 13.96
N LEU A 30 -9.89 12.94 13.59
CA LEU A 30 -11.23 13.44 13.27
C LEU A 30 -11.89 14.14 14.47
N LYS A 31 -11.71 13.62 15.69
CA LYS A 31 -12.17 14.26 16.94
C LYS A 31 -11.57 15.65 17.13
N LYS A 32 -10.27 15.81 16.88
CA LYS A 32 -9.56 17.10 16.97
C LYS A 32 -10.12 18.10 15.96
N ILE A 33 -10.28 17.71 14.70
CA ILE A 33 -10.80 18.58 13.63
C ILE A 33 -12.25 18.99 13.91
N LEU A 34 -13.09 18.03 14.30
CA LEU A 34 -14.51 18.25 14.59
C LEU A 34 -14.75 18.93 15.95
N LYS A 35 -13.68 19.24 16.69
CA LYS A 35 -13.70 19.85 18.04
C LYS A 35 -14.65 19.12 18.98
N THR A 36 -14.60 17.79 18.99
CA THR A 36 -15.48 16.94 19.80
C THR A 36 -14.66 15.92 20.60
N ARG A 37 -15.07 15.67 21.84
CA ARG A 37 -14.52 14.56 22.66
C ARG A 37 -15.30 13.26 22.49
N SER A 38 -16.52 13.33 21.94
CA SER A 38 -17.40 12.17 21.79
C SER A 38 -17.12 11.41 20.51
N GLU A 39 -16.61 10.19 20.66
CA GLU A 39 -16.43 9.23 19.56
C GLU A 39 -17.77 8.82 18.93
N LYS A 40 -18.82 8.61 19.74
CA LYS A 40 -20.18 8.35 19.26
C LYS A 40 -20.68 9.44 18.29
N LYS A 41 -20.36 10.71 18.58
CA LYS A 41 -20.73 11.84 17.71
C LYS A 41 -20.00 11.76 16.37
N VAL A 42 -18.72 11.36 16.35
CA VAL A 42 -17.94 11.19 15.12
C VAL A 42 -18.52 10.06 14.26
N PHE A 43 -18.79 8.88 14.84
CA PHE A 43 -19.44 7.78 14.12
C PHE A 43 -20.82 8.15 13.58
N THR A 44 -21.60 8.95 14.32
CA THR A 44 -22.88 9.46 13.83
C THR A 44 -22.71 10.36 12.61
N LEU A 45 -21.67 11.20 12.58
CA LEU A 45 -21.36 12.05 11.43
C LEU A 45 -20.87 11.23 10.24
N ILE A 46 -20.02 10.22 10.47
CA ILE A 46 -19.53 9.30 9.43
C ILE A 46 -20.71 8.57 8.79
N LYS A 47 -21.61 8.00 9.59
CA LYS A 47 -22.81 7.30 9.10
C LYS A 47 -23.67 8.23 8.24
N LYS A 48 -23.95 9.45 8.72
CA LYS A 48 -24.71 10.45 7.96
C LYS A 48 -24.02 10.86 6.66
N LEU A 49 -22.70 10.97 6.67
CA LEU A 49 -21.94 11.30 5.47
C LEU A 49 -22.03 10.15 4.46
N ARG A 50 -21.85 8.90 4.91
CA ARG A 50 -22.04 7.71 4.08
C ARG A 50 -23.43 7.68 3.44
N GLU A 51 -24.48 7.86 4.22
CA GLU A 51 -25.87 7.91 3.73
C GLU A 51 -26.06 9.01 2.66
N ARG A 52 -25.40 10.17 2.78
CA ARG A 52 -25.46 11.23 1.76
C ARG A 52 -24.81 10.84 0.44
N TYR A 53 -23.68 10.13 0.50
CA TYR A 53 -22.99 9.65 -0.69
C TYR A 53 -23.80 8.55 -1.39
N GLU A 54 -24.40 7.63 -0.61
CA GLU A 54 -25.27 6.57 -1.11
C GLU A 54 -26.55 7.13 -1.76
N GLN A 55 -27.25 8.06 -1.11
CA GLN A 55 -28.49 8.68 -1.62
C GLN A 55 -28.30 9.47 -2.92
N ARG A 56 -27.07 9.93 -3.19
CA ARG A 56 -26.73 10.69 -4.40
C ARG A 56 -26.15 9.83 -5.51
N GLU A 57 -26.08 8.51 -5.31
CA GLU A 57 -25.41 7.58 -6.22
C GLU A 57 -24.00 8.06 -6.61
N SER A 58 -23.30 8.65 -5.62
CA SER A 58 -22.01 9.30 -5.85
C SER A 58 -20.96 8.28 -6.28
N PRO A 59 -20.03 8.65 -7.19
CA PRO A 59 -18.88 7.81 -7.52
C PRO A 59 -17.88 7.70 -6.35
N LEU A 60 -18.07 8.44 -5.26
CA LEU A 60 -17.26 8.36 -4.05
C LEU A 60 -18.03 7.66 -2.93
N GLU A 61 -17.31 7.00 -2.03
CA GLU A 61 -17.84 6.31 -0.86
C GLU A 61 -17.03 6.63 0.40
N VAL A 62 -17.70 6.60 1.57
CA VAL A 62 -17.06 6.70 2.88
C VAL A 62 -16.94 5.32 3.50
N LYS A 63 -15.71 4.82 3.64
CA LYS A 63 -15.42 3.47 4.14
C LYS A 63 -14.70 3.51 5.49
N GLU A 64 -15.06 2.56 6.35
CA GLU A 64 -14.39 2.31 7.63
C GLU A 64 -13.41 1.15 7.46
N LEU A 65 -12.17 1.34 7.91
CA LEU A 65 -11.08 0.37 7.89
C LEU A 65 -10.57 0.21 9.33
N GLY A 66 -11.19 -0.70 10.09
CA GLY A 66 -10.93 -0.83 11.53
C GLY A 66 -11.29 0.47 12.28
N LYS A 67 -10.29 1.15 12.84
CA LYS A 67 -10.43 2.45 13.53
C LYS A 67 -10.08 3.67 12.66
N LYS A 68 -9.98 3.48 11.34
CA LYS A 68 -9.70 4.55 10.38
C LYS A 68 -10.89 4.73 9.43
N VAL A 69 -11.03 5.93 8.87
CA VAL A 69 -12.10 6.29 7.93
C VAL A 69 -11.47 6.93 6.70
N VAL A 70 -11.98 6.61 5.51
CA VAL A 70 -11.49 7.14 4.24
C VAL A 70 -12.65 7.55 3.34
N LEU A 71 -12.49 8.66 2.61
CA LEU A 71 -13.30 8.99 1.44
C LEU A 71 -12.53 8.50 0.21
N GLN A 72 -13.11 7.56 -0.53
CA GLN A 72 -12.46 6.93 -1.68
C GLN A 72 -13.43 6.79 -2.85
N LEU A 73 -12.92 6.41 -4.01
CA LEU A 73 -13.74 6.08 -5.16
C LEU A 73 -14.50 4.76 -4.91
N ASN A 74 -15.79 4.75 -5.21
CA ASN A 74 -16.65 3.58 -5.17
C ASN A 74 -16.11 2.53 -6.16
N ASN A 75 -16.09 1.27 -5.72
CA ASN A 75 -15.51 0.17 -6.47
C ASN A 75 -16.12 -0.02 -7.88
N GLN A 76 -17.38 0.36 -8.08
CA GLN A 76 -18.05 0.34 -9.38
C GLN A 76 -17.36 1.24 -10.42
N TYR A 77 -16.84 2.39 -9.99
CA TYR A 77 -16.21 3.38 -10.86
C TYR A 77 -14.69 3.19 -10.96
N THR A 78 -14.07 2.54 -9.98
CA THR A 78 -12.62 2.27 -9.95
C THR A 78 -12.10 1.64 -11.24
N LYS A 79 -12.84 0.69 -11.82
CA LYS A 79 -12.44 0.03 -13.08
C LYS A 79 -12.51 0.98 -14.29
N LEU A 80 -13.44 1.94 -14.29
CA LEU A 80 -13.70 2.85 -15.41
C LEU A 80 -12.64 3.96 -15.51
N VAL A 81 -12.25 4.55 -14.38
CA VAL A 81 -11.29 5.66 -14.35
C VAL A 81 -9.83 5.22 -14.18
N ARG A 82 -9.58 3.90 -14.10
CA ARG A 82 -8.25 3.29 -13.93
C ARG A 82 -7.22 3.81 -14.94
N LYS A 83 -7.62 4.06 -16.19
CA LYS A 83 -6.72 4.57 -17.25
C LYS A 83 -6.18 5.97 -16.96
N ILE A 84 -6.90 6.77 -16.18
CA ILE A 84 -6.55 8.18 -15.88
C ILE A 84 -5.94 8.30 -14.48
N MET A 85 -6.29 7.40 -13.55
CA MET A 85 -5.66 7.30 -12.23
C MET A 85 -4.17 6.93 -12.27
N ASN A 86 -3.71 6.33 -13.37
CA ASN A 86 -2.36 5.76 -13.48
C ASN A 86 -1.32 6.78 -13.97
N ARG A 87 -0.71 7.51 -13.04
CA ARG A 87 0.76 7.49 -12.99
C ARG A 87 1.13 6.67 -11.76
N PRO A 88 1.71 5.46 -11.90
CA PRO A 88 2.12 4.73 -10.73
C PRO A 88 3.15 5.57 -9.97
N LEU A 89 3.04 5.64 -8.64
CA LEU A 89 3.95 6.40 -7.78
C LEU A 89 5.42 6.04 -8.05
N LEU A 90 5.64 4.81 -8.54
CA LEU A 90 6.90 4.20 -8.91
C LEU A 90 6.78 3.56 -10.29
N SER A 91 7.81 3.71 -11.13
CA SER A 91 7.94 2.88 -12.32
C SER A 91 8.29 1.43 -11.92
N ILE A 92 8.27 0.54 -12.91
CA ILE A 92 8.49 -0.91 -12.75
C ILE A 92 9.80 -1.20 -11.98
N GLY A 93 10.89 -0.52 -12.32
CA GLY A 93 12.20 -0.72 -11.72
C GLY A 93 12.22 -0.49 -10.20
N PRO A 94 11.89 0.73 -9.72
CA PRO A 94 11.78 1.01 -8.30
C PRO A 94 10.79 0.11 -7.56
N LEU A 95 9.67 -0.27 -8.19
CA LEU A 95 8.72 -1.19 -7.56
C LEU A 95 9.33 -2.57 -7.33
N LYS A 96 10.04 -3.13 -8.32
CA LYS A 96 10.75 -4.41 -8.18
C LYS A 96 11.79 -4.37 -7.06
N THR A 97 12.54 -3.28 -6.97
CA THR A 97 13.54 -3.09 -5.90
C THR A 97 12.88 -2.95 -4.52
N LEU A 98 11.76 -2.25 -4.43
CA LEU A 98 10.98 -2.15 -3.19
C LEU A 98 10.42 -3.51 -2.75
N SER A 99 9.88 -4.30 -3.68
CA SER A 99 9.40 -5.66 -3.41
C SER A 99 10.51 -6.57 -2.87
N TYR A 100 11.71 -6.49 -3.47
CA TYR A 100 12.88 -7.24 -2.99
C TYR A 100 13.25 -6.85 -1.55
N ILE A 101 13.26 -5.54 -1.23
CA ILE A 101 13.55 -5.04 0.12
C ILE A 101 12.49 -5.51 1.11
N ALA A 102 11.20 -5.32 0.81
CA ALA A 102 10.10 -5.68 1.70
C ALA A 102 10.08 -7.17 2.05
N TYR A 103 10.46 -8.03 1.10
CA TYR A 103 10.56 -9.47 1.31
C TYR A 103 11.79 -9.86 2.16
N ASN A 104 12.96 -9.28 1.84
CA ASN A 104 14.24 -9.68 2.42
C ASN A 104 14.67 -8.84 3.63
N GLN A 105 13.85 -7.89 4.08
CA GLN A 105 14.25 -7.01 5.17
C GLN A 105 14.48 -7.77 6.50
N PRO A 106 15.44 -7.31 7.33
CA PRO A 106 16.43 -6.26 7.02
C PRO A 106 17.49 -6.75 6.02
N VAL A 107 17.83 -5.93 5.01
CA VAL A 107 18.76 -6.33 3.93
C VAL A 107 19.89 -5.31 3.73
N PHE A 108 21.11 -5.78 3.49
CA PHE A 108 22.24 -4.91 3.19
C PHE A 108 22.11 -4.25 1.82
N GLN A 109 22.45 -2.96 1.73
CA GLN A 109 22.44 -2.21 0.48
C GLN A 109 23.32 -2.87 -0.59
N THR A 110 24.48 -3.40 -0.20
CA THR A 110 25.39 -4.14 -1.09
C THR A 110 24.72 -5.35 -1.73
N ARG A 111 23.92 -6.11 -0.96
CA ARG A 111 23.14 -7.25 -1.45
C ARG A 111 22.02 -6.82 -2.41
N ILE A 112 21.37 -5.69 -2.15
CA ILE A 112 20.37 -5.15 -3.09
C ILE A 112 21.05 -4.80 -4.42
N VAL A 113 22.20 -4.12 -4.38
CA VAL A 113 22.95 -3.71 -5.57
C VAL A 113 23.43 -4.93 -6.38
N SER A 114 23.92 -5.98 -5.71
CA SER A 114 24.34 -7.21 -6.41
C SER A 114 23.18 -7.92 -7.10
N GLU A 115 22.00 -7.93 -6.48
CA GLU A 115 20.83 -8.65 -7.00
C GLU A 115 20.00 -7.84 -8.01
N ARG A 116 20.04 -6.51 -7.96
CA ARG A 116 19.18 -5.62 -8.76
C ARG A 116 19.95 -4.73 -9.75
N GLY A 117 21.28 -4.73 -9.69
CA GLY A 117 22.16 -4.02 -10.62
C GLY A 117 22.46 -2.56 -10.26
N ILE A 118 23.20 -1.87 -11.14
CA ILE A 118 23.79 -0.55 -10.83
C ILE A 118 22.77 0.59 -10.69
N HIS A 119 21.58 0.45 -11.29
CA HIS A 119 20.53 1.48 -11.24
C HIS A 119 19.87 1.62 -9.86
N VAL A 120 20.13 0.68 -8.95
CA VAL A 120 19.55 0.60 -7.60
C VAL A 120 19.82 1.85 -6.78
N TYR A 121 20.98 2.49 -6.89
CA TYR A 121 21.29 3.67 -6.08
C TYR A 121 20.28 4.81 -6.28
N SER A 122 19.89 5.07 -7.53
CA SER A 122 18.86 6.07 -7.85
C SER A 122 17.47 5.67 -7.35
N GLN A 123 17.16 4.37 -7.41
CA GLN A 123 15.90 3.81 -6.94
C GLN A 123 15.80 3.88 -5.41
N LEU A 124 16.87 3.56 -4.68
CA LEU A 124 16.91 3.65 -3.22
C LEU A 124 16.71 5.10 -2.75
N ARG A 125 17.32 6.08 -3.42
CA ARG A 125 17.09 7.51 -3.13
C ARG A 125 15.62 7.88 -3.33
N LEU A 126 15.05 7.51 -4.48
CA LEU A 126 13.64 7.76 -4.77
C LEU A 126 12.68 7.11 -3.76
N LEU A 127 12.96 5.87 -3.37
CA LEU A 127 12.14 5.12 -2.41
C LEU A 127 12.22 5.72 -1.00
N GLU A 128 13.39 6.22 -0.60
CA GLU A 128 13.58 6.92 0.67
C GLU A 128 12.92 8.31 0.67
N GLU A 129 13.05 9.09 -0.41
CA GLU A 129 12.36 10.38 -0.60
C GLU A 129 10.84 10.22 -0.50
N LYS A 130 10.31 9.10 -0.99
CA LYS A 130 8.89 8.74 -0.88
C LYS A 130 8.51 8.17 0.48
N GLY A 131 9.45 8.05 1.41
CA GLY A 131 9.24 7.54 2.76
C GLY A 131 8.85 6.07 2.80
N LEU A 132 9.13 5.28 1.74
CA LEU A 132 8.77 3.86 1.67
C LEU A 132 9.83 2.95 2.31
N ILE A 133 11.07 3.42 2.36
CA ILE A 133 12.19 2.71 2.99
C ILE A 133 12.98 3.63 3.92
N THR A 134 13.72 3.03 4.84
CA THR A 134 14.80 3.70 5.58
C THR A 134 16.14 3.05 5.28
N ARG A 135 17.21 3.84 5.36
CA ARG A 135 18.59 3.37 5.27
C ARG A 135 19.29 3.69 6.58
N GLU A 136 19.68 2.65 7.30
CA GLU A 136 20.32 2.74 8.61
C GLU A 136 21.76 2.26 8.52
N ARG A 137 22.68 2.87 9.27
CA ARG A 137 24.04 2.33 9.40
C ARG A 137 24.02 1.12 10.33
N GLY A 138 24.50 -0.01 9.83
CA GLY A 138 24.68 -1.24 10.61
C GLY A 138 25.96 -1.20 11.46
N GLN A 139 26.40 -2.37 11.93
CA GLN A 139 27.74 -2.49 12.52
C GLN A 139 28.80 -2.25 11.44
N GLY A 140 29.75 -1.34 11.70
CA GLY A 140 30.75 -0.90 10.71
C GLY A 140 30.23 0.18 9.75
N ASN A 141 30.72 0.16 8.51
CA ASN A 141 30.35 1.12 7.44
C ASN A 141 29.25 0.59 6.50
N GLU A 142 28.56 -0.48 6.90
CA GLU A 142 27.52 -1.10 6.08
C GLU A 142 26.18 -0.39 6.22
N ILE A 143 25.42 -0.31 5.13
CA ILE A 143 24.08 0.29 5.10
C ILE A 143 23.04 -0.83 5.04
N ILE A 144 22.12 -0.83 6.00
CA ILE A 144 20.97 -1.73 6.08
C ILE A 144 19.73 -0.99 5.61
N VAL A 145 18.88 -1.65 4.84
CA VAL A 145 17.66 -1.10 4.26
C VAL A 145 16.44 -1.88 4.76
N LYS A 146 15.39 -1.15 5.15
CA LYS A 146 14.11 -1.69 5.67
C LYS A 146 12.92 -0.90 5.09
N THR A 147 11.72 -1.47 5.13
CA THR A 147 10.48 -0.72 4.83
C THR A 147 10.03 0.09 6.04
N THR A 148 9.31 1.18 5.79
CA THR A 148 8.72 2.02 6.84
C THR A 148 7.30 1.56 7.24
N PRO A 149 6.75 2.06 8.35
CA PRO A 149 5.31 1.92 8.63
C PRO A 149 4.44 2.55 7.52
N TYR A 150 4.92 3.62 6.87
CA TYR A 150 4.21 4.24 5.74
C TYR A 150 4.08 3.29 4.55
N PHE A 151 5.08 2.44 4.28
CA PHE A 151 4.95 1.39 3.27
C PHE A 151 3.79 0.44 3.60
N ALA A 152 3.70 -0.05 4.84
CA ALA A 152 2.62 -0.95 5.25
C ALA A 152 1.25 -0.28 5.16
N GLU A 153 1.12 0.97 5.59
CA GLU A 153 -0.13 1.74 5.46
C GLU A 153 -0.50 1.97 3.99
N TYR A 154 0.47 2.36 3.16
CA TYR A 154 0.25 2.68 1.75
C TYR A 154 -0.17 1.45 0.93
N PHE A 155 0.55 0.35 1.13
CA PHE A 155 0.29 -0.93 0.50
C PHE A 155 -0.46 -1.87 1.45
N GLY A 156 -1.38 -1.39 2.30
CA GLY A 156 -2.31 -2.20 3.10
C GLY A 156 -1.76 -3.51 3.71
N PHE A 157 -0.46 -3.54 4.03
CA PHE A 157 0.25 -4.68 4.60
C PHE A 157 0.22 -4.55 6.11
N ASN A 158 0.57 -5.64 6.79
CA ASN A 158 0.83 -5.58 8.21
C ASN A 158 2.12 -4.80 8.49
N GLU A 159 2.19 -4.05 9.59
CA GLU A 159 3.43 -3.38 9.98
C GLU A 159 4.53 -4.38 10.40
N ASP A 160 4.14 -5.60 10.81
CA ASP A 160 5.05 -6.70 11.14
C ASP A 160 5.75 -7.22 9.85
N PRO A 161 7.09 -7.16 9.77
CA PRO A 161 7.85 -7.63 8.61
C PRO A 161 7.62 -9.11 8.29
N VAL A 162 7.41 -9.97 9.30
CA VAL A 162 7.16 -11.41 9.09
C VAL A 162 5.83 -11.60 8.38
N LYS A 163 4.79 -10.91 8.85
CA LYS A 163 3.47 -10.95 8.23
C LYS A 163 3.53 -10.35 6.82
N THR A 164 4.18 -9.20 6.65
CA THR A 164 4.41 -8.60 5.31
C THR A 164 5.04 -9.60 4.34
N ARG A 165 6.08 -10.33 4.78
CA ARG A 165 6.74 -11.35 3.95
C ARG A 165 5.77 -12.45 3.52
N LEU A 166 4.93 -12.95 4.44
CA LEU A 166 3.91 -13.96 4.14
C LEU A 166 2.85 -13.43 3.17
N GLN A 167 2.41 -12.17 3.37
CA GLN A 167 1.46 -11.51 2.47
C GLN A 167 2.06 -11.35 1.06
N LEU A 168 3.33 -10.94 0.96
CA LEU A 168 4.07 -10.85 -0.32
C LEU A 168 4.25 -12.22 -0.97
N HIS A 169 4.58 -13.25 -0.20
CA HIS A 169 4.71 -14.61 -0.70
C HIS A 169 3.40 -15.08 -1.33
N LYS A 170 2.28 -14.93 -0.63
CA LYS A 170 0.94 -15.26 -1.15
C LYS A 170 0.65 -14.55 -2.47
N ILE A 171 0.94 -13.25 -2.55
CA ILE A 171 0.75 -12.46 -3.78
C ILE A 171 1.61 -12.97 -4.92
N PHE A 172 2.89 -13.24 -4.68
CA PHE A 172 3.80 -13.73 -5.73
C PHE A 172 3.37 -15.11 -6.25
N THR A 173 2.91 -15.99 -5.36
CA THR A 173 2.39 -17.32 -5.72
C THR A 173 1.09 -17.21 -6.52
N GLU A 174 0.12 -16.41 -6.07
CA GLU A 174 -1.16 -16.19 -6.76
C GLU A 174 -0.96 -15.60 -8.17
N LEU A 175 -0.02 -14.67 -8.31
CA LEU A 175 0.30 -14.02 -9.57
C LEU A 175 1.24 -14.84 -10.47
N LYS A 176 1.60 -16.07 -10.06
CA LYS A 176 2.58 -16.93 -10.75
C LYS A 176 3.87 -16.19 -11.10
N ILE A 177 4.30 -15.27 -10.24
CA ILE A 177 5.52 -14.48 -10.44
C ILE A 177 6.70 -15.41 -10.13
N THR A 178 7.19 -16.06 -11.17
CA THR A 178 8.38 -16.93 -11.11
C THR A 178 9.67 -16.15 -11.37
N LYS A 179 9.58 -14.89 -11.82
CA LYS A 179 10.72 -14.10 -12.32
C LYS A 179 10.54 -12.62 -12.00
N ILE A 180 11.51 -12.01 -11.31
CA ILE A 180 11.64 -10.55 -11.26
C ILE A 180 12.78 -10.16 -12.20
N ASP A 181 12.48 -10.08 -13.49
CA ASP A 181 13.47 -9.80 -14.54
C ASP A 181 14.29 -8.54 -14.23
N ASN A 182 15.62 -8.70 -14.26
CA ASN A 182 16.62 -7.66 -14.00
C ASN A 182 17.04 -6.92 -15.27
N GLY A 183 16.46 -7.24 -16.44
CA GLY A 183 16.77 -6.57 -17.71
C GLY A 183 18.15 -6.94 -18.29
N ASN A 184 18.88 -7.87 -17.68
CA ASN A 184 20.23 -8.29 -18.07
C ASN A 184 20.34 -9.80 -18.39
N GLY A 185 19.23 -10.52 -18.63
CA GLY A 185 19.26 -11.90 -19.14
C GLY A 185 19.79 -13.00 -18.21
N HIS A 186 20.26 -12.67 -16.99
CA HIS A 186 20.63 -13.67 -16.00
C HIS A 186 19.40 -14.19 -15.25
N ILE A 187 19.00 -15.42 -15.58
CA ILE A 187 17.93 -16.17 -14.93
C ILE A 187 18.54 -16.88 -13.72
N ARG A 188 18.14 -16.49 -12.51
CA ARG A 188 18.22 -17.34 -11.31
C ARG A 188 16.82 -17.86 -11.02
N GLN A 189 16.66 -19.18 -10.96
CA GLN A 189 15.39 -19.84 -10.69
C GLN A 189 14.95 -19.75 -9.22
N ASP A 190 15.82 -19.31 -8.31
CA ASP A 190 15.57 -19.47 -6.88
C ASP A 190 15.68 -18.12 -6.14
N ILE A 191 14.66 -17.28 -6.27
CA ILE A 191 14.52 -16.08 -5.40
C ILE A 191 14.16 -16.50 -3.96
N PHE A 192 13.54 -17.68 -3.81
CA PHE A 192 12.96 -18.20 -2.57
C PHE A 192 13.81 -19.29 -1.90
N ALA A 193 15.14 -19.18 -1.94
CA ALA A 193 16.06 -20.23 -1.47
C ALA A 193 15.91 -20.67 0.02
N ASN A 194 15.03 -20.04 0.80
CA ASN A 194 14.67 -20.45 2.17
C ASN A 194 13.16 -20.74 2.29
N GLU A 195 12.61 -21.64 1.48
CA GLU A 195 11.24 -22.17 1.66
C GLU A 195 11.06 -22.89 3.01
N GLY A 196 12.14 -23.42 3.59
CA GLY A 196 12.11 -24.15 4.86
C GLY A 196 11.63 -23.34 6.09
N ASP A 197 11.78 -22.02 6.07
CA ASP A 197 11.35 -21.15 7.18
C ASP A 197 9.86 -20.79 7.12
N LEU A 198 9.21 -20.96 5.97
CA LEU A 198 7.82 -20.50 5.74
C LEU A 198 6.78 -21.57 6.12
N LEU A 199 7.15 -22.85 6.07
CA LEU A 199 6.26 -23.98 6.36
C LEU A 199 5.75 -24.00 7.82
N ASN A 200 6.44 -23.35 8.76
CA ASN A 200 6.02 -23.24 10.17
C ASN A 200 5.11 -22.02 10.45
N LEU A 201 4.93 -21.11 9.49
CA LEU A 201 4.26 -19.81 9.71
C LEU A 201 2.88 -19.71 9.05
N GLU A 202 2.47 -20.70 8.25
CA GLU A 202 1.14 -20.78 7.63
C GLU A 202 -0.02 -20.96 8.65
N GLN A 203 0.29 -21.22 9.92
CA GLN A 203 -0.71 -21.35 11.00
C GLN A 203 -1.14 -20.00 11.61
N LEU A 204 -0.53 -18.87 11.22
CA LEU A 204 -0.97 -17.55 11.67
C LEU A 204 -2.19 -17.08 10.88
N ASP A 205 -3.23 -16.63 11.59
CA ASP A 205 -4.40 -15.95 11.02
C ASP A 205 -3.98 -14.61 10.41
N LEU A 206 -3.52 -14.67 9.16
CA LEU A 206 -3.11 -13.52 8.38
C LEU A 206 -4.36 -12.90 7.78
N ALA A 207 -4.64 -11.64 8.16
CA ALA A 207 -5.62 -10.82 7.46
C ALA A 207 -5.38 -10.91 5.95
N ASN A 208 -6.41 -11.37 5.22
CA ASN A 208 -6.31 -11.72 3.82
C ASN A 208 -5.85 -10.48 3.02
N PRO A 209 -4.65 -10.50 2.39
CA PRO A 209 -4.14 -9.35 1.63
C PRO A 209 -4.91 -9.18 0.31
N GLY A 210 -5.68 -10.20 -0.08
CA GLY A 210 -6.13 -10.43 -1.44
C GLY A 210 -7.22 -9.50 -1.97
N ASP A 211 -8.02 -8.86 -1.11
CA ASP A 211 -9.17 -8.08 -1.59
C ASP A 211 -8.79 -6.70 -2.16
N TRP A 212 -7.58 -6.20 -1.90
CA TRP A 212 -7.20 -4.85 -2.34
C TRP A 212 -5.94 -4.80 -3.21
N LEU A 213 -5.09 -5.84 -3.20
CA LEU A 213 -3.86 -5.92 -4.01
C LEU A 213 -4.11 -6.28 -5.47
N THR A 214 -5.02 -7.21 -5.72
CA THR A 214 -5.39 -7.65 -7.08
C THR A 214 -6.16 -6.55 -7.83
N ASP A 215 -6.95 -5.74 -7.11
CA ASP A 215 -7.74 -4.66 -7.70
C ASP A 215 -6.96 -3.34 -7.93
N ARG A 216 -5.79 -3.17 -7.28
CA ARG A 216 -4.98 -1.94 -7.31
C ARG A 216 -3.60 -2.05 -7.97
N LEU A 217 -3.12 -3.25 -8.31
CA LEU A 217 -1.94 -3.35 -9.18
C LEU A 217 -2.35 -3.03 -10.63
N PRO A 218 -1.70 -2.08 -11.31
CA PRO A 218 -1.87 -1.93 -12.76
C PRO A 218 -1.55 -3.27 -13.41
N ASN A 219 -2.42 -3.78 -14.28
CA ASN A 219 -2.05 -4.89 -15.15
C ASN A 219 -0.77 -4.49 -15.88
N TYR A 220 0.33 -5.12 -15.50
CA TYR A 220 1.58 -5.00 -16.22
C TYR A 220 1.33 -5.53 -17.63
N PRO A 221 1.66 -4.79 -18.69
CA PRO A 221 1.71 -5.41 -20.00
C PRO A 221 2.68 -6.59 -19.89
N SER A 222 2.21 -7.77 -20.30
CA SER A 222 3.10 -8.92 -20.49
C SER A 222 4.28 -8.49 -21.35
N PRO A 223 5.50 -9.01 -21.10
CA PRO A 223 6.59 -8.84 -22.05
C PRO A 223 6.10 -9.23 -23.45
N PRO A 224 6.48 -8.50 -24.51
CA PRO A 224 6.14 -8.92 -25.87
C PRO A 224 6.61 -10.36 -26.05
N ASP A 225 5.70 -11.20 -26.55
CA ASP A 225 5.98 -12.57 -26.91
C ASP A 225 7.06 -12.54 -28.00
N HIS A 226 8.31 -12.77 -27.62
CA HIS A 226 9.36 -13.03 -28.59
C HIS A 226 9.10 -14.44 -29.10
N GLY A 227 8.25 -14.50 -30.13
CA GLY A 227 8.00 -15.70 -30.89
C GLY A 227 9.32 -16.38 -31.21
N SER A 228 9.41 -17.64 -30.79
CA SER A 228 10.41 -18.57 -31.26
C SER A 228 10.08 -18.92 -32.70
N ASP A 229 10.73 -18.21 -33.63
CA ASP A 229 11.05 -18.72 -34.97
C ASP A 229 12.39 -19.47 -34.92
#